data_AF-A0A929SJG3-F1
#
_entry.id   AF-A0A929SJG3-F1
#
_cell.length_a   1.000
_cell.length_b   1.000
_cell.length_c   1.000
_cell.angle_alpha   90.00
_cell.angle_beta   90.00
_cell.angle_gamma   90.00
#
_symmetry.space_group_name_H-M   'P 1'
#
loop_
_entity.id
_entity.type
_entity.pdbx_description
1 polymer ?
#
loop_
_entity_poly.entity_id
_entity_poly.type
_entity_poly.pdbx_seq_one_letter_code
_entity_poly.pdbx_strand_id
1 'polypeptide(L)'
;HGSDDASNARGNNQGNTLNVYNASTQKTAGNIKNFNNLNFDGVTAATNGTIDKAALNLTADADTDINNAKFKLNGEEYDVNKDTYGSLNIEEGKEYHLIRNAGNTFTNFTEKAKQTDNEFTITGKSSYDINLKGLIKHADNQTILVQGKKQTARNISSDGKFDNEEISKYNPDLSNGANINVGRSTDEDGKDFGGVDVDTSNTPTGTKSNITLVKGKNIGTIKGDADDTVNVGKADGSLKPGTIEAKNIEGVGKLNFNMPNDYNGDPALKLTGNNPTDLSNTDIKVNNAKKNKDYKLISKDNGTINFQDRSTQKDQVYNIIDKDHYQYDGETVRKQNNDKELVYREGTITDNWSDNDFDSSELSKNKASNAAAGGVPLFDNKGNTVNIASTAGDLSAKSVYGGMALSSSSDDVFDNTVNINGAKTKEIFAGASRGSGAVRNNTVNFNAGSVVNTIHGSDDASNARGNNQGNTLNVNNASTQKTAGNIKNFNN
;
A
#
# COMPACT_ATOMS: atom_id res chain seq x y z
N HIS A 1 3.73 47.08 -35.00
CA HIS A 1 4.21 48.09 -34.05
C HIS A 1 3.03 48.76 -33.39
N GLY A 2 2.75 48.43 -32.12
CA GLY A 2 2.02 49.35 -31.25
C GLY A 2 2.95 50.54 -31.01
N SER A 3 2.44 51.75 -31.21
CA SER A 3 3.17 53.02 -31.32
C SER A 3 4.42 53.13 -30.42
N ASP A 4 5.58 53.28 -31.06
CA ASP A 4 6.70 54.04 -30.49
C ASP A 4 6.28 55.51 -30.50
N ASP A 5 5.84 56.03 -29.35
CA ASP A 5 5.93 57.46 -29.12
C ASP A 5 6.38 57.70 -27.67
N ALA A 6 7.61 58.17 -27.55
CA ALA A 6 8.23 58.60 -26.33
C ALA A 6 7.63 59.93 -25.87
N SER A 7 6.39 59.91 -25.39
CA SER A 7 5.83 60.98 -24.55
C SER A 7 5.32 60.40 -23.24
N ASN A 8 6.09 60.67 -22.19
CA ASN A 8 5.88 60.18 -20.84
C ASN A 8 4.68 60.87 -20.19
N ALA A 9 3.53 60.21 -20.11
CA ALA A 9 2.47 60.52 -19.16
C ALA A 9 1.64 59.27 -18.87
N ARG A 10 1.87 58.66 -17.68
CA ARG A 10 0.89 58.12 -16.71
C ARG A 10 -0.53 57.77 -17.21
N GLY A 11 -0.60 57.17 -18.38
CA GLY A 11 -1.80 56.76 -19.07
C GLY A 11 -2.04 55.31 -18.76
N ASN A 12 -3.15 55.07 -18.10
CA ASN A 12 -3.71 53.77 -17.85
C ASN A 12 -3.89 53.02 -19.19
N ASN A 13 -2.87 52.28 -19.65
CA ASN A 13 -2.94 51.33 -20.78
C ASN A 13 -3.89 50.20 -20.36
N GLN A 14 -5.18 50.45 -20.25
CA GLN A 14 -6.20 49.48 -19.82
C GLN A 14 -6.99 48.89 -21.00
N GLY A 15 -6.59 49.15 -22.25
CA GLY A 15 -7.38 48.78 -23.43
C GLY A 15 -6.61 48.27 -24.66
N ASN A 16 -5.28 48.21 -24.64
CA ASN A 16 -4.52 47.82 -25.84
C ASN A 16 -4.83 46.37 -26.20
N THR A 17 -5.36 46.15 -27.40
CA THR A 17 -5.76 44.83 -27.86
C THR A 17 -5.07 44.51 -29.17
N LEU A 18 -4.39 43.35 -29.24
CA LEU A 18 -3.92 42.78 -30.50
C LEU A 18 -4.98 41.81 -31.01
N ASN A 19 -5.51 42.05 -32.21
CA ASN A 19 -6.43 41.14 -32.88
C ASN A 19 -5.69 40.35 -33.96
N VAL A 20 -5.66 39.03 -33.82
CA VAL A 20 -5.16 38.08 -34.81
C VAL A 20 -6.37 37.51 -35.55
N TYR A 21 -6.85 38.27 -36.54
CA TYR A 21 -8.01 37.88 -37.36
C TYR A 21 -7.64 36.79 -38.36
N ASN A 22 -8.60 35.89 -38.63
CA ASN A 22 -8.43 34.75 -39.54
C ASN A 22 -7.22 33.89 -39.15
N ALA A 23 -7.14 33.56 -37.87
CA ALA A 23 -6.04 32.83 -37.24
C ALA A 23 -5.80 31.42 -37.82
N SER A 24 -6.77 30.90 -38.57
CA SER A 24 -6.59 29.72 -39.44
C SER A 24 -5.47 29.88 -40.48
N THR A 25 -5.10 31.11 -40.80
CA THR A 25 -3.95 31.45 -41.64
C THR A 25 -2.87 32.09 -40.77
N GLN A 26 -1.71 31.43 -40.66
CA GLN A 26 -0.60 31.87 -39.83
C GLN A 26 -0.19 33.33 -40.10
N LYS A 27 0.11 34.06 -39.02
CA LYS A 27 0.62 35.43 -39.04
C LYS A 27 2.04 35.47 -38.49
N THR A 28 2.79 36.49 -38.89
CA THR A 28 4.15 36.74 -38.40
C THR A 28 4.26 38.16 -37.87
N ALA A 29 4.96 38.35 -36.76
CA ALA A 29 5.32 39.66 -36.23
C ALA A 29 6.76 39.62 -35.67
N GLY A 30 7.41 40.77 -35.55
CA GLY A 30 8.71 40.87 -34.88
C GLY A 30 8.60 40.54 -33.40
N ASN A 31 8.08 41.48 -32.61
CA ASN A 31 7.81 41.30 -31.18
C ASN A 31 6.43 41.91 -30.85
N ILE A 32 5.81 41.49 -29.74
CA ILE A 32 4.58 42.05 -29.19
C ILE A 32 4.83 42.50 -27.74
N LYS A 33 4.50 43.74 -27.41
CA LYS A 33 4.69 44.34 -26.09
C LYS A 33 3.52 45.25 -25.76
N ASN A 34 3.23 45.44 -24.47
CA ASN A 34 2.26 46.41 -23.96
C ASN A 34 0.81 46.23 -24.44
N PHE A 35 0.40 45.00 -24.76
CA PHE A 35 -1.00 44.64 -24.97
C PHE A 35 -1.63 44.17 -23.66
N ASN A 36 -2.89 44.54 -23.43
CA ASN A 36 -3.71 44.06 -22.32
C ASN A 36 -4.57 42.87 -22.73
N ASN A 37 -4.94 42.79 -24.01
CA ASN A 37 -5.72 41.70 -24.56
C ASN A 37 -5.09 41.17 -25.85
N LEU A 38 -5.11 39.85 -26.02
CA LEU A 38 -4.70 39.17 -27.25
C LEU A 38 -5.89 38.36 -27.74
N ASN A 39 -6.53 38.81 -28.81
CA ASN A 39 -7.71 38.18 -29.37
C ASN A 39 -7.34 37.33 -30.59
N PHE A 40 -7.75 36.07 -30.58
CA PHE A 40 -7.54 35.12 -31.66
C PHE A 40 -8.90 34.66 -32.21
N ASP A 41 -9.19 35.05 -33.46
CA ASP A 41 -10.45 34.72 -34.12
C ASP A 41 -10.22 33.70 -35.25
N GLY A 42 -10.98 32.60 -35.24
CA GLY A 42 -10.91 31.57 -36.28
C GLY A 42 -9.76 30.57 -36.14
N VAL A 43 -9.27 30.34 -34.92
CA VAL A 43 -8.34 29.22 -34.62
C VAL A 43 -9.08 27.89 -34.75
N THR A 44 -8.42 26.83 -35.24
CA THR A 44 -8.98 25.47 -35.24
C THR A 44 -7.87 24.44 -35.01
N ALA A 45 -8.21 23.23 -34.56
CA ALA A 45 -7.23 22.15 -34.41
C ALA A 45 -6.64 21.72 -35.78
N ALA A 46 -7.42 21.80 -36.86
CA ALA A 46 -6.94 21.45 -38.20
C ALA A 46 -5.87 22.44 -38.72
N THR A 47 -6.05 23.72 -38.44
CA THR A 47 -5.18 24.78 -38.93
C THR A 47 -4.05 25.11 -37.97
N ASN A 48 -4.26 24.98 -36.68
CA ASN A 48 -3.34 25.43 -35.63
C ASN A 48 -2.96 24.31 -34.63
N GLY A 49 -3.22 23.05 -34.96
CA GLY A 49 -2.95 21.91 -34.06
C GLY A 49 -1.51 21.39 -34.05
N THR A 50 -0.58 22.11 -34.68
CA THR A 50 0.86 21.81 -34.60
C THR A 50 1.65 23.08 -34.32
N ILE A 51 2.77 22.97 -33.61
CA ILE A 51 3.63 24.10 -33.22
C ILE A 51 4.01 24.98 -34.43
N ASP A 52 4.35 24.37 -35.58
CA ASP A 52 4.73 25.09 -36.80
C ASP A 52 3.57 25.88 -37.45
N LYS A 53 2.33 25.66 -36.99
CA LYS A 53 1.13 26.33 -37.48
C LYS A 53 0.48 27.21 -36.41
N ALA A 54 1.26 27.68 -35.43
CA ALA A 54 0.77 28.64 -34.46
C ALA A 54 0.13 29.84 -35.17
N ALA A 55 -0.98 30.34 -34.62
CA ALA A 55 -1.73 31.45 -35.23
C ALA A 55 -0.87 32.71 -35.41
N LEU A 56 0.03 32.97 -34.47
CA LEU A 56 1.01 34.06 -34.51
C LEU A 56 2.43 33.53 -34.23
N ASN A 57 3.31 33.67 -35.21
CA ASN A 57 4.75 33.45 -35.04
C ASN A 57 5.46 34.78 -34.78
N LEU A 58 6.28 34.80 -33.72
CA LEU A 58 7.16 35.91 -33.41
C LEU A 58 8.57 35.59 -33.93
N THR A 59 9.19 36.60 -34.54
CA THR A 59 10.59 36.57 -34.99
C THR A 59 11.45 37.47 -34.09
N ALA A 60 11.08 37.57 -32.81
CA ALA A 60 11.79 38.40 -31.85
C ALA A 60 13.20 37.86 -31.66
N ASP A 61 14.17 38.75 -31.42
CA ASP A 61 15.56 38.43 -31.11
C ASP A 61 15.81 38.30 -29.59
N ALA A 62 14.77 38.51 -28.78
CA ALA A 62 14.78 38.41 -27.33
C ALA A 62 13.47 37.83 -26.79
N ASP A 63 13.44 37.53 -25.49
CA ASP A 63 12.24 37.12 -24.79
C ASP A 63 11.09 38.12 -24.98
N THR A 64 9.89 37.57 -25.14
CA THR A 64 8.67 38.35 -25.34
C THR A 64 7.95 38.52 -24.00
N ASP A 65 7.86 39.76 -23.53
CA ASP A 65 7.02 40.12 -22.39
C ASP A 65 5.56 40.25 -22.83
N ILE A 66 4.73 39.31 -22.39
CA ILE A 66 3.31 39.29 -22.74
C ILE A 66 2.44 40.11 -21.78
N ASN A 67 3.05 40.77 -20.78
CA ASN A 67 2.41 41.72 -19.87
C ASN A 67 1.14 41.17 -19.17
N ASN A 68 1.12 39.87 -18.86
CA ASN A 68 -0.04 39.14 -18.34
C ASN A 68 -1.34 39.45 -19.12
N ALA A 69 -1.23 39.62 -20.45
CA ALA A 69 -2.36 39.95 -21.29
C ALA A 69 -3.48 38.89 -21.20
N LYS A 70 -4.72 39.35 -21.21
CA LYS A 70 -5.91 38.50 -21.29
C LYS A 70 -6.02 37.89 -22.67
N PHE A 71 -6.08 36.57 -22.75
CA PHE A 71 -6.36 35.88 -23.99
C PHE A 71 -7.86 35.86 -24.25
N LYS A 72 -8.24 36.28 -25.45
CA LYS A 72 -9.60 36.19 -25.96
C LYS A 72 -9.63 35.25 -27.16
N LEU A 73 -10.67 34.42 -27.21
CA LEU A 73 -10.90 33.45 -28.27
C LEU A 73 -12.26 33.76 -28.88
N ASN A 74 -12.30 34.13 -30.16
CA ASN A 74 -13.50 34.58 -30.84
C ASN A 74 -14.21 35.73 -30.09
N GLY A 75 -13.43 36.71 -29.59
CA GLY A 75 -13.94 37.90 -28.88
C GLY A 75 -14.23 37.72 -27.38
N GLU A 76 -14.27 36.49 -26.86
CA GLU A 76 -14.56 36.20 -25.45
C GLU A 76 -13.30 35.91 -24.64
N GLU A 77 -13.20 36.42 -23.40
CA GLU A 77 -12.05 36.13 -22.52
C GLU A 77 -12.00 34.64 -22.15
N TYR A 78 -10.82 34.04 -22.31
CA TYR A 78 -10.60 32.65 -21.93
C TYR A 78 -10.68 32.46 -20.41
N ASP A 79 -11.54 31.54 -20.01
CA ASP A 79 -11.70 30.99 -18.66
C ASP A 79 -11.83 29.46 -18.75
N VAL A 80 -10.97 28.77 -18.02
CA VAL A 80 -10.80 27.31 -18.05
C VAL A 80 -12.04 26.51 -17.59
N ASN A 81 -12.98 27.17 -16.92
CA ASN A 81 -14.22 26.54 -16.47
C ASN A 81 -15.34 26.61 -17.52
N LYS A 82 -15.12 27.26 -18.67
CA LYS A 82 -16.07 27.25 -19.78
C LYS A 82 -15.36 26.68 -21.02
N ASP A 83 -15.67 25.45 -21.38
CA ASP A 83 -15.02 24.78 -22.53
C ASP A 83 -15.68 25.11 -23.88
N THR A 84 -16.62 26.04 -23.89
CA THR A 84 -17.46 26.38 -25.05
C THR A 84 -17.33 27.86 -25.42
N TYR A 85 -16.19 28.26 -25.97
CA TYR A 85 -16.02 29.63 -26.48
C TYR A 85 -16.28 29.70 -27.99
N GLY A 86 -17.46 30.20 -28.37
CA GLY A 86 -17.86 30.39 -29.76
C GLY A 86 -17.75 29.11 -30.59
N SER A 87 -17.03 29.16 -31.71
CA SER A 87 -16.80 28.02 -32.60
C SER A 87 -15.60 27.14 -32.23
N LEU A 88 -14.88 27.45 -31.15
CA LEU A 88 -13.58 26.85 -30.89
C LEU A 88 -13.68 25.42 -30.34
N ASN A 89 -14.82 25.04 -29.75
CA ASN A 89 -15.14 23.71 -29.18
C ASN A 89 -13.87 22.95 -28.80
N ILE A 90 -13.27 23.29 -27.65
CA ILE A 90 -11.97 22.75 -27.28
C ILE A 90 -12.08 21.24 -27.09
N GLU A 91 -11.59 20.49 -28.08
CA GLU A 91 -11.72 19.05 -28.17
C GLU A 91 -10.69 18.35 -27.27
N GLU A 92 -11.11 17.24 -26.65
CA GLU A 92 -10.20 16.39 -25.88
C GLU A 92 -9.06 15.86 -26.76
N GLY A 93 -7.85 15.83 -26.20
CA GLY A 93 -6.63 15.41 -26.90
C GLY A 93 -6.13 16.37 -27.99
N LYS A 94 -6.81 17.51 -28.24
CA LYS A 94 -6.38 18.51 -29.23
C LYS A 94 -5.67 19.69 -28.59
N GLU A 95 -4.71 20.23 -29.35
CA GLU A 95 -3.99 21.46 -29.05
C GLU A 95 -4.32 22.51 -30.12
N TYR A 96 -4.25 23.77 -29.71
CA TYR A 96 -4.54 24.95 -30.53
C TYR A 96 -3.43 25.97 -30.23
N HIS A 97 -2.37 25.94 -31.04
CA HIS A 97 -1.19 26.77 -30.83
C HIS A 97 -1.49 28.22 -31.21
N LEU A 98 -1.42 29.13 -30.22
CA LEU A 98 -1.81 30.52 -30.37
C LEU A 98 -0.62 31.39 -30.77
N ILE A 99 0.47 31.29 -30.02
CA ILE A 99 1.67 32.10 -30.21
C ILE A 99 2.91 31.21 -30.11
N ARG A 100 3.84 31.36 -31.05
CA ARG A 100 5.17 30.77 -30.97
C ARG A 100 6.23 31.86 -31.07
N ASN A 101 7.17 31.88 -30.13
CA ASN A 101 8.36 32.72 -30.17
C ASN A 101 9.57 31.85 -30.49
N ALA A 102 9.87 31.64 -31.78
CA ALA A 102 10.88 30.67 -32.17
C ALA A 102 12.27 31.10 -31.66
N GLY A 103 12.91 30.25 -30.84
CA GLY A 103 14.25 30.52 -30.30
C GLY A 103 14.30 31.43 -29.06
N ASN A 104 13.16 31.96 -28.60
CA ASN A 104 13.07 32.84 -27.43
C ASN A 104 11.88 32.44 -26.54
N THR A 105 11.84 32.87 -25.28
CA THR A 105 10.78 32.48 -24.35
C THR A 105 9.76 33.59 -24.13
N PHE A 106 8.75 33.31 -23.29
CA PHE A 106 7.80 34.30 -22.80
C PHE A 106 7.99 34.58 -21.32
N THR A 107 7.92 35.85 -20.94
CA THR A 107 7.86 36.34 -19.56
C THR A 107 6.49 36.97 -19.26
N ASN A 108 6.15 37.10 -17.98
CA ASN A 108 4.87 37.64 -17.51
C ASN A 108 3.65 36.98 -18.17
N PHE A 109 3.67 35.64 -18.25
CA PHE A 109 2.53 34.85 -18.68
C PHE A 109 2.02 34.04 -17.50
N THR A 110 0.72 34.12 -17.23
CA THR A 110 0.06 33.32 -16.20
C THR A 110 -0.77 32.24 -16.89
N GLU A 111 -0.46 30.97 -16.61
CA GLU A 111 -1.28 29.86 -17.11
C GLU A 111 -2.70 29.95 -16.54
N LYS A 112 -3.69 29.63 -17.38
CA LYS A 112 -5.08 29.41 -16.96
C LYS A 112 -5.41 27.95 -17.28
N ALA A 113 -4.94 27.05 -16.43
CA ALA A 113 -5.05 25.62 -16.62
C ALA A 113 -5.72 24.95 -15.43
N LYS A 114 -6.36 23.81 -15.71
CA LYS A 114 -7.09 23.02 -14.73
C LYS A 114 -6.78 21.56 -14.92
N GLN A 115 -6.50 20.88 -13.82
CA GLN A 115 -6.40 19.43 -13.80
C GLN A 115 -7.77 18.78 -14.01
N THR A 116 -7.79 17.72 -14.82
CA THR A 116 -9.03 17.10 -15.31
C THR A 116 -9.35 15.75 -14.68
N ASP A 117 -8.48 15.27 -13.80
CA ASP A 117 -8.63 14.11 -12.94
C ASP A 117 -7.65 14.25 -11.75
N ASN A 118 -7.50 13.24 -10.92
CA ASN A 118 -6.58 13.29 -9.77
C ASN A 118 -5.33 12.43 -10.01
N GLU A 119 -5.01 12.11 -11.27
CA GLU A 119 -3.91 11.22 -11.59
C GLU A 119 -2.62 12.00 -11.88
N PHE A 120 -1.56 11.57 -11.21
CA PHE A 120 -0.21 12.08 -11.40
C PHE A 120 0.71 10.90 -11.69
N THR A 121 1.64 11.08 -12.61
CA THR A 121 2.70 10.08 -12.88
C THR A 121 4.06 10.73 -12.77
N ILE A 122 4.78 10.46 -11.69
CA ILE A 122 6.17 10.89 -11.54
C ILE A 122 7.02 10.10 -12.54
N THR A 123 7.77 10.80 -13.38
CA THR A 123 8.55 10.20 -14.47
C THR A 123 10.05 10.24 -14.24
N GLY A 124 10.50 11.00 -13.25
CA GLY A 124 11.89 11.12 -12.83
C GLY A 124 12.03 12.09 -11.66
N LYS A 125 13.27 12.48 -11.36
CA LYS A 125 13.61 13.33 -10.21
C LYS A 125 12.88 14.68 -10.18
N SER A 126 12.65 15.26 -11.36
CA SER A 126 12.17 16.63 -11.50
C SER A 126 10.99 16.77 -12.47
N SER A 127 10.33 15.66 -12.81
CA SER A 127 9.29 15.65 -13.83
C SER A 127 8.13 14.72 -13.48
N TYR A 128 6.93 15.14 -13.88
CA TYR A 128 5.71 14.35 -13.76
C TYR A 128 4.78 14.62 -14.94
N ASP A 129 3.81 13.74 -15.15
CA ASP A 129 2.71 13.94 -16.08
C ASP A 129 1.39 14.07 -15.34
N ILE A 130 0.51 14.89 -15.91
CA ILE A 130 -0.79 15.26 -15.36
C ILE A 130 -1.76 15.50 -16.51
N ASN A 131 -3.05 15.16 -16.35
CA ASN A 131 -4.06 15.49 -17.35
C ASN A 131 -4.57 16.91 -17.16
N LEU A 132 -4.20 17.80 -18.07
CA LEU A 132 -4.56 19.22 -18.03
C LEU A 132 -5.45 19.58 -19.20
N LYS A 133 -6.32 20.57 -18.98
CA LYS A 133 -6.90 21.42 -20.02
C LYS A 133 -6.61 22.87 -19.67
N GLY A 134 -6.57 23.75 -20.64
CA GLY A 134 -6.20 25.12 -20.31
C GLY A 134 -5.55 25.91 -21.41
N LEU A 135 -5.35 27.18 -21.10
CA LEU A 135 -4.34 28.03 -21.71
C LEU A 135 -3.02 27.82 -20.96
N ILE A 136 -2.04 27.21 -21.63
CA ILE A 136 -0.79 26.76 -21.03
C ILE A 136 0.44 27.24 -21.81
N LYS A 137 1.59 27.24 -21.13
CA LYS A 137 2.90 27.32 -21.76
C LYS A 137 3.32 25.90 -22.12
N HIS A 138 3.71 25.69 -23.37
CA HIS A 138 4.22 24.41 -23.83
C HIS A 138 5.55 24.09 -23.14
N ALA A 139 5.90 22.80 -23.06
CA ALA A 139 7.11 22.33 -22.37
C ALA A 139 8.43 22.88 -22.97
N ASP A 140 8.40 23.34 -24.23
CA ASP A 140 9.53 24.01 -24.88
C ASP A 140 9.83 25.41 -24.32
N ASN A 141 8.94 25.99 -23.51
CA ASN A 141 8.95 27.38 -23.05
C ASN A 141 8.85 28.47 -24.13
N GLN A 142 8.62 28.10 -25.38
CA GLN A 142 8.58 28.95 -26.58
C GLN A 142 7.19 29.08 -27.20
N THR A 143 6.22 28.29 -26.73
CA THR A 143 4.86 28.26 -27.31
C THR A 143 3.79 28.47 -26.24
N ILE A 144 2.79 29.30 -26.53
CA ILE A 144 1.55 29.42 -25.76
C ILE A 144 0.42 28.78 -26.58
N LEU A 145 -0.34 27.89 -25.94
CA LEU A 145 -1.43 27.16 -26.59
C LEU A 145 -2.64 27.05 -25.68
N VAL A 146 -3.79 26.79 -26.30
CA VAL A 146 -4.97 26.24 -25.60
C VAL A 146 -5.08 24.76 -25.93
N GLN A 147 -5.44 23.93 -24.96
CA GLN A 147 -5.69 22.50 -25.17
C GLN A 147 -6.95 22.02 -24.45
N GLY A 148 -7.56 20.98 -25.00
CA GLY A 148 -8.52 20.17 -24.27
C GLY A 148 -7.84 19.23 -23.29
N LYS A 149 -8.63 18.35 -22.66
CA LYS A 149 -8.11 17.33 -21.74
C LYS A 149 -7.03 16.51 -22.44
N LYS A 150 -5.78 16.60 -21.95
CA LYS A 150 -4.63 15.88 -22.50
C LYS A 150 -3.58 15.64 -21.41
N GLN A 151 -2.92 14.48 -21.44
CA GLN A 151 -1.75 14.24 -20.61
C GLN A 151 -0.63 15.20 -21.01
N THR A 152 -0.10 15.92 -20.03
CA THR A 152 0.88 16.97 -20.25
C THR A 152 2.02 16.84 -19.26
N ALA A 153 3.25 16.88 -19.77
CA ALA A 153 4.44 16.86 -18.96
C ALA A 153 4.62 18.18 -18.19
N ARG A 154 5.09 18.08 -16.95
CA ARG A 154 5.37 19.18 -16.03
C ARG A 154 6.66 18.93 -15.28
N ASN A 155 7.25 20.03 -14.84
CA ASN A 155 8.41 20.00 -13.96
C ASN A 155 7.94 20.10 -12.50
N ILE A 156 8.59 19.33 -11.64
CA ILE A 156 8.48 19.49 -10.18
C ILE A 156 9.13 20.83 -9.79
N SER A 157 8.59 21.48 -8.77
CA SER A 157 9.15 22.67 -8.13
C SER A 157 10.64 22.52 -7.77
N SER A 158 11.30 23.66 -7.58
CA SER A 158 12.75 23.72 -7.34
C SER A 158 13.21 23.10 -6.03
N ASP A 159 12.30 22.86 -5.08
CA ASP A 159 12.57 22.12 -3.85
C ASP A 159 12.69 20.59 -4.07
N GLY A 160 12.34 20.10 -5.26
CA GLY A 160 12.56 18.72 -5.69
C GLY A 160 11.63 17.70 -5.02
N LYS A 161 10.50 18.15 -4.45
CA LYS A 161 9.53 17.30 -3.78
C LYS A 161 8.23 17.27 -4.57
N PHE A 162 7.63 16.08 -4.65
CA PHE A 162 6.27 15.96 -5.15
C PHE A 162 5.30 15.98 -3.97
N ASP A 163 4.81 17.17 -3.62
CA ASP A 163 4.00 17.40 -2.43
C ASP A 163 2.68 18.13 -2.71
N ASN A 164 1.99 18.57 -1.66
CA ASN A 164 0.71 19.26 -1.77
C ASN A 164 0.77 20.59 -2.55
N GLU A 165 1.93 21.26 -2.64
CA GLU A 165 2.08 22.42 -3.50
C GLU A 165 1.96 22.01 -4.96
N GLU A 166 2.65 20.95 -5.37
CA GLU A 166 2.56 20.43 -6.74
C GLU A 166 1.22 19.77 -7.05
N ILE A 167 0.65 19.04 -6.09
CA ILE A 167 -0.67 18.41 -6.25
C ILE A 167 -1.76 19.47 -6.45
N SER A 168 -1.71 20.60 -5.73
CA SER A 168 -2.78 21.61 -5.78
C SER A 168 -2.62 22.68 -6.88
N LYS A 169 -1.45 22.74 -7.52
CA LYS A 169 -1.03 23.78 -8.48
C LYS A 169 -2.02 24.08 -9.60
N TYR A 170 -2.71 23.05 -10.09
CA TYR A 170 -3.67 23.15 -11.21
C TYR A 170 -5.12 22.96 -10.78
N ASN A 171 -5.43 23.29 -9.52
CA ASN A 171 -6.78 23.26 -8.94
C ASN A 171 -7.58 21.97 -9.22
N PRO A 172 -7.03 20.77 -8.93
CA PRO A 172 -7.79 19.53 -9.03
C PRO A 172 -8.98 19.46 -8.08
N ASP A 173 -9.90 18.56 -8.39
CA ASP A 173 -10.94 18.12 -7.44
C ASP A 173 -10.41 17.00 -6.55
N LEU A 174 -9.79 17.36 -5.43
CA LEU A 174 -9.18 16.39 -4.50
C LEU A 174 -10.18 15.76 -3.52
N SER A 175 -11.49 15.81 -3.78
CA SER A 175 -12.51 15.19 -2.91
C SER A 175 -12.26 13.69 -2.64
N ASN A 176 -11.60 12.99 -3.56
CA ASN A 176 -11.19 11.60 -3.45
C ASN A 176 -9.67 11.41 -3.25
N GLY A 177 -8.95 12.46 -2.89
CA GLY A 177 -7.48 12.48 -2.78
C GLY A 177 -6.75 12.35 -4.11
N ALA A 178 -5.41 12.36 -4.03
CA ALA A 178 -4.51 12.25 -5.19
C ALA A 178 -4.16 10.80 -5.50
N ASN A 179 -4.09 10.44 -6.78
CA ASN A 179 -3.60 9.15 -7.26
C ASN A 179 -2.23 9.34 -7.91
N ILE A 180 -1.17 8.99 -7.19
CA ILE A 180 0.21 9.24 -7.57
C ILE A 180 0.86 7.92 -7.98
N ASN A 181 1.27 7.83 -9.24
CA ASN A 181 2.06 6.72 -9.74
C ASN A 181 3.54 7.12 -9.77
N VAL A 182 4.41 6.30 -9.21
CA VAL A 182 5.87 6.43 -9.37
C VAL A 182 6.31 5.49 -10.49
N GLY A 183 6.55 6.08 -11.66
CA GLY A 183 6.90 5.38 -12.89
C GLY A 183 5.72 4.87 -13.71
N ARG A 184 6.04 4.45 -14.94
CA ARG A 184 5.10 3.86 -15.91
C ARG A 184 5.29 2.35 -16.00
N SER A 185 4.27 1.64 -16.45
CA SER A 185 4.41 0.21 -16.81
C SER A 185 5.41 -0.02 -17.94
N THR A 186 5.62 0.98 -18.81
CA THR A 186 6.58 0.94 -19.91
C THR A 186 7.98 1.37 -19.51
N ASP A 187 8.18 1.83 -18.27
CA ASP A 187 9.52 2.13 -17.77
C ASP A 187 10.27 0.82 -17.52
N GLU A 188 11.59 0.87 -17.73
CA GLU A 188 12.49 -0.25 -17.43
C GLU A 188 12.44 -0.61 -15.94
N ASP A 189 12.61 -1.90 -15.65
CA ASP A 189 12.74 -2.38 -14.28
C ASP A 189 13.92 -1.71 -13.56
N GLY A 190 13.68 -1.19 -12.35
CA GLY A 190 14.73 -0.52 -11.57
C GLY A 190 15.19 0.83 -12.16
N LYS A 191 14.34 1.49 -12.98
CA LYS A 191 14.54 2.90 -13.38
C LYS A 191 14.84 3.77 -12.15
N ASP A 192 15.86 4.63 -12.25
CA ASP A 192 16.27 5.50 -11.15
C ASP A 192 15.42 6.79 -11.11
N PHE A 193 14.81 7.07 -9.96
CA PHE A 193 13.99 8.26 -9.72
C PHE A 193 14.73 9.40 -9.00
N GLY A 194 16.04 9.26 -8.79
CA GLY A 194 16.95 10.33 -8.35
C GLY A 194 16.70 10.85 -6.94
N GLY A 195 15.98 10.09 -6.11
CA GLY A 195 15.66 10.42 -4.72
C GLY A 195 14.49 11.37 -4.56
N VAL A 196 13.55 11.42 -5.51
CA VAL A 196 12.34 12.27 -5.39
C VAL A 196 11.49 11.85 -4.20
N ASP A 197 11.23 12.79 -3.30
CA ASP A 197 10.32 12.60 -2.17
C ASP A 197 8.86 12.75 -2.64
N VAL A 198 7.97 11.94 -2.08
CA VAL A 198 6.52 12.01 -2.31
C VAL A 198 5.85 12.29 -0.97
N ASP A 199 5.17 13.42 -0.84
CA ASP A 199 4.57 13.85 0.43
C ASP A 199 3.10 14.25 0.25
N THR A 200 2.19 13.36 0.65
CA THR A 200 0.74 13.62 0.67
C THR A 200 0.24 14.06 2.05
N SER A 201 1.13 14.33 3.00
CA SER A 201 0.74 14.67 4.37
C SER A 201 0.07 16.04 4.49
N ASN A 202 -0.78 16.20 5.51
CA ASN A 202 -1.59 17.39 5.76
C ASN A 202 -2.72 17.60 4.74
N THR A 203 -3.25 16.52 4.17
CA THR A 203 -4.51 16.60 3.41
C THR A 203 -5.71 16.73 4.37
N PRO A 204 -6.83 17.34 3.95
CA PRO A 204 -8.01 17.44 4.80
C PRO A 204 -8.50 16.06 5.26
N THR A 205 -8.85 15.91 6.54
CA THR A 205 -9.29 14.65 7.13
C THR A 205 -10.38 13.96 6.29
N GLY A 206 -10.21 12.65 6.05
CA GLY A 206 -11.11 11.85 5.21
C GLY A 206 -10.79 11.88 3.71
N THR A 207 -9.84 12.72 3.28
CA THR A 207 -9.25 12.69 1.94
C THR A 207 -8.21 11.57 1.89
N LYS A 208 -8.27 10.70 0.89
CA LYS A 208 -7.44 9.49 0.82
C LYS A 208 -6.59 9.50 -0.43
N SER A 209 -5.29 9.72 -0.28
CA SER A 209 -4.37 9.64 -1.40
C SER A 209 -3.84 8.21 -1.57
N ASN A 210 -3.61 7.84 -2.83
CA ASN A 210 -3.05 6.55 -3.20
C ASN A 210 -1.70 6.78 -3.89
N ILE A 211 -0.63 6.25 -3.31
CA ILE A 211 0.69 6.22 -3.94
C ILE A 211 0.93 4.81 -4.46
N THR A 212 1.16 4.64 -5.76
CA THR A 212 1.47 3.34 -6.37
C THR A 212 2.89 3.35 -6.90
N LEU A 213 3.73 2.49 -6.34
CA LEU A 213 5.09 2.26 -6.82
C LEU A 213 5.03 1.28 -7.98
N VAL A 214 5.01 1.81 -9.21
CA VAL A 214 4.83 1.01 -10.42
C VAL A 214 6.17 0.39 -10.85
N LYS A 215 7.23 1.20 -10.88
CA LYS A 215 8.60 0.82 -11.20
C LYS A 215 9.58 1.71 -10.44
N GLY A 216 10.79 1.19 -10.20
CA GLY A 216 11.96 2.03 -10.00
C GLY A 216 12.65 1.94 -8.66
N LYS A 217 13.91 2.36 -8.67
CA LYS A 217 14.79 2.43 -7.52
C LYS A 217 15.11 3.88 -7.18
N ASN A 218 15.76 4.07 -6.02
CA ASN A 218 16.17 5.37 -5.53
C ASN A 218 14.99 6.36 -5.52
N ILE A 219 13.82 5.88 -5.09
CA ILE A 219 12.69 6.74 -4.71
C ILE A 219 13.06 7.35 -3.36
N GLY A 220 12.68 8.60 -3.13
CA GLY A 220 12.90 9.30 -1.87
C GLY A 220 12.07 8.72 -0.72
N THR A 221 11.82 9.55 0.29
CA THR A 221 10.88 9.22 1.36
C THR A 221 9.45 9.35 0.81
N ILE A 222 8.62 8.34 1.08
CA ILE A 222 7.19 8.38 0.84
C ILE A 222 6.51 8.71 2.17
N LYS A 223 5.82 9.83 2.21
CA LYS A 223 5.14 10.33 3.40
C LYS A 223 3.67 10.58 3.10
N GLY A 224 2.81 10.19 4.02
CA GLY A 224 1.38 10.43 3.93
C GLY A 224 0.72 10.53 5.30
N ASP A 225 -0.61 10.53 5.29
CA ASP A 225 -1.45 10.57 6.47
C ASP A 225 -2.04 9.18 6.80
N ALA A 226 -2.68 9.05 7.97
CA ALA A 226 -3.24 7.79 8.46
C ALA A 226 -4.38 7.20 7.60
N ASP A 227 -4.92 7.97 6.66
CA ASP A 227 -5.94 7.53 5.70
C ASP A 227 -5.36 7.17 4.32
N ASP A 228 -4.08 7.47 4.08
CA ASP A 228 -3.39 7.25 2.81
C ASP A 228 -2.98 5.79 2.63
N THR A 229 -2.88 5.39 1.36
CA THR A 229 -2.49 4.04 0.95
C THR A 229 -1.26 4.07 0.05
N VAL A 230 -0.28 3.25 0.38
CA VAL A 230 0.85 2.93 -0.51
C VAL A 230 0.64 1.54 -1.10
N ASN A 231 0.70 1.42 -2.42
CA ASN A 231 0.67 0.17 -3.15
C ASN A 231 2.06 -0.12 -3.74
N VAL A 232 2.65 -1.24 -3.36
CA VAL A 232 3.89 -1.74 -3.99
C VAL A 232 3.49 -2.65 -5.14
N GLY A 233 3.75 -2.19 -6.36
CA GLY A 233 3.27 -2.82 -7.58
C GLY A 233 1.81 -2.51 -7.91
N LYS A 234 1.42 -2.81 -9.15
CA LYS A 234 0.04 -2.68 -9.62
C LYS A 234 -0.82 -3.87 -9.19
N ALA A 235 -2.13 -3.64 -9.08
CA ALA A 235 -3.10 -4.67 -8.69
C ALA A 235 -3.21 -5.84 -9.70
N ASP A 236 -2.73 -5.65 -10.93
CA ASP A 236 -2.64 -6.69 -11.96
C ASP A 236 -1.56 -7.76 -11.67
N GLY A 237 -0.78 -7.60 -10.58
CA GLY A 237 0.28 -8.54 -10.21
C GLY A 237 1.53 -8.41 -11.06
N SER A 238 1.71 -7.31 -11.81
CA SER A 238 2.86 -7.08 -12.68
C SER A 238 4.15 -6.70 -11.93
N LEU A 239 4.15 -6.75 -10.60
CA LEU A 239 5.32 -6.43 -9.78
C LEU A 239 6.46 -7.39 -10.12
N LYS A 240 7.66 -6.84 -10.32
CA LYS A 240 8.89 -7.62 -10.33
C LYS A 240 9.64 -7.37 -9.01
N PRO A 241 9.65 -8.33 -8.07
CA PRO A 241 10.34 -8.20 -6.80
C PRO A 241 11.82 -7.89 -7.00
N GLY A 242 12.42 -7.22 -6.02
CA GLY A 242 13.83 -6.79 -6.07
C GLY A 242 14.09 -5.55 -6.93
N THR A 243 13.09 -4.97 -7.59
CA THR A 243 13.28 -3.84 -8.51
C THR A 243 12.74 -2.50 -8.00
N ILE A 244 12.03 -2.51 -6.86
CA ILE A 244 11.51 -1.31 -6.23
C ILE A 244 12.34 -0.96 -5.00
N GLU A 245 12.91 0.24 -4.99
CA GLU A 245 13.66 0.78 -3.84
C GLU A 245 13.18 2.18 -3.48
N ALA A 246 12.93 2.40 -2.19
CA ALA A 246 12.61 3.71 -1.63
C ALA A 246 13.50 4.03 -0.42
N LYS A 247 13.63 5.30 -0.06
CA LYS A 247 14.43 5.69 1.10
C LYS A 247 13.73 5.30 2.40
N ASN A 248 12.46 5.68 2.56
CA ASN A 248 11.65 5.38 3.74
C ASN A 248 10.15 5.45 3.42
N ILE A 249 9.31 4.92 4.32
CA ILE A 249 7.85 5.11 4.33
C ILE A 249 7.46 5.65 5.72
N GLU A 250 6.65 6.72 5.75
CA GLU A 250 6.30 7.42 6.98
C GLU A 250 4.81 7.85 7.00
N GLY A 251 4.12 7.65 8.12
CA GLY A 251 2.79 8.22 8.38
C GLY A 251 1.61 7.56 7.68
N VAL A 252 1.84 6.62 6.77
CA VAL A 252 0.78 6.01 5.94
C VAL A 252 -0.09 5.03 6.72
N GLY A 253 -1.39 5.09 6.47
CA GLY A 253 -2.38 4.19 7.08
C GLY A 253 -2.34 2.77 6.55
N LYS A 254 -2.08 2.61 5.25
CA LYS A 254 -2.11 1.30 4.58
C LYS A 254 -0.91 1.08 3.68
N LEU A 255 -0.40 -0.15 3.70
CA LEU A 255 0.64 -0.62 2.79
C LEU A 255 0.22 -1.95 2.16
N ASN A 256 -0.08 -1.90 0.86
CA ASN A 256 -0.49 -3.05 0.08
C ASN A 256 0.68 -3.57 -0.76
N PHE A 257 0.86 -4.89 -0.79
CA PHE A 257 1.83 -5.56 -1.64
C PHE A 257 1.11 -6.40 -2.68
N ASN A 258 1.21 -6.01 -3.96
CA ASN A 258 0.58 -6.72 -5.06
C ASN A 258 1.57 -7.74 -5.64
N MET A 259 1.61 -8.92 -5.04
CA MET A 259 2.64 -9.92 -5.35
C MET A 259 2.40 -10.55 -6.73
N PRO A 260 3.47 -10.90 -7.47
CA PRO A 260 3.33 -11.64 -8.72
C PRO A 260 3.11 -13.14 -8.47
N ASN A 261 2.56 -13.81 -9.47
CA ASN A 261 2.41 -15.27 -9.45
C ASN A 261 3.77 -16.00 -9.35
N ASP A 262 4.80 -15.46 -10.01
CA ASP A 262 6.13 -16.05 -10.12
C ASP A 262 7.13 -15.41 -9.15
N TYR A 263 6.70 -15.22 -7.90
CA TYR A 263 7.56 -14.66 -6.86
C TYR A 263 8.86 -15.46 -6.68
N ASN A 264 9.99 -14.75 -6.74
CA ASN A 264 11.34 -15.32 -6.82
C ASN A 264 12.12 -15.29 -5.48
N GLY A 265 11.53 -14.79 -4.39
CA GLY A 265 12.18 -14.67 -3.09
C GLY A 265 12.78 -13.29 -2.79
N ASP A 266 12.92 -12.43 -3.78
CA ASP A 266 13.41 -11.06 -3.57
C ASP A 266 12.36 -10.21 -2.82
N PRO A 267 12.77 -9.17 -2.07
CA PRO A 267 11.82 -8.29 -1.40
C PRO A 267 10.91 -7.58 -2.39
N ALA A 268 9.63 -7.43 -2.06
CA ALA A 268 8.71 -6.61 -2.84
C ALA A 268 9.13 -5.13 -2.85
N LEU A 269 9.61 -4.64 -1.71
CA LEU A 269 10.16 -3.30 -1.52
C LEU A 269 11.48 -3.36 -0.75
N LYS A 270 12.50 -2.66 -1.24
CA LYS A 270 13.73 -2.42 -0.49
C LYS A 270 13.76 -1.00 0.05
N LEU A 271 14.08 -0.87 1.34
CA LEU A 271 14.26 0.41 2.02
C LEU A 271 15.75 0.69 2.27
N THR A 272 16.21 1.87 1.85
CA THR A 272 17.65 2.21 1.84
C THR A 272 18.06 3.21 2.91
N GLY A 273 17.12 3.94 3.50
CA GLY A 273 17.40 4.95 4.53
C GLY A 273 17.83 4.35 5.87
N ASN A 274 18.73 5.03 6.58
CA ASN A 274 19.32 4.56 7.85
C ASN A 274 18.37 4.68 9.06
N ASN A 275 17.39 5.58 9.01
CA ASN A 275 16.45 5.79 10.10
C ASN A 275 15.47 4.60 10.20
N PRO A 276 14.98 4.29 11.41
CA PRO A 276 13.90 3.31 11.55
C PRO A 276 12.69 3.67 10.68
N THR A 277 12.08 2.65 10.08
CA THR A 277 10.81 2.77 9.37
C THR A 277 9.69 2.39 10.35
N ASP A 278 8.85 3.35 10.73
CA ASP A 278 7.76 3.10 11.67
C ASP A 278 6.46 2.73 10.93
N LEU A 279 6.03 1.48 11.10
CA LEU A 279 4.81 0.90 10.55
C LEU A 279 3.88 0.42 11.68
N SER A 280 4.08 0.88 12.91
CA SER A 280 3.32 0.43 14.09
C SER A 280 1.81 0.67 13.98
N ASN A 281 1.39 1.67 13.22
CA ASN A 281 0.00 2.02 12.97
C ASN A 281 -0.43 1.79 11.50
N THR A 282 0.39 1.08 10.71
CA THR A 282 0.11 0.81 9.29
C THR A 282 -0.54 -0.56 9.14
N ASP A 283 -1.69 -0.61 8.48
CA ASP A 283 -2.31 -1.87 8.09
C ASP A 283 -1.63 -2.43 6.84
N ILE A 284 -1.26 -3.70 6.89
CA ILE A 284 -0.48 -4.36 5.83
C ILE A 284 -1.33 -5.43 5.18
N LYS A 285 -1.46 -5.34 3.86
CA LYS A 285 -2.18 -6.32 3.06
C LYS A 285 -1.30 -6.89 1.97
N VAL A 286 -1.41 -8.19 1.76
CA VAL A 286 -0.73 -8.87 0.65
C VAL A 286 -1.79 -9.42 -0.29
N ASN A 287 -1.75 -8.98 -1.54
CA ASN A 287 -2.64 -9.45 -2.59
C ASN A 287 -1.92 -10.51 -3.43
N ASN A 288 -2.68 -11.48 -3.96
CA ASN A 288 -2.19 -12.58 -4.81
C ASN A 288 -1.13 -13.48 -4.13
N ALA A 289 -1.16 -13.57 -2.80
CA ALA A 289 -0.32 -14.53 -2.09
C ALA A 289 -0.75 -15.97 -2.37
N LYS A 290 0.23 -16.88 -2.40
CA LYS A 290 0.01 -18.32 -2.49
C LYS A 290 0.25 -18.93 -1.12
N LYS A 291 -0.60 -19.90 -0.76
CA LYS A 291 -0.46 -20.65 0.49
C LYS A 291 0.90 -21.34 0.60
N ASN A 292 1.40 -21.41 1.83
CA ASN A 292 2.65 -22.07 2.23
C ASN A 292 3.91 -21.49 1.58
N LYS A 293 3.84 -20.25 1.10
CA LYS A 293 4.96 -19.53 0.50
C LYS A 293 5.26 -18.29 1.34
N ASP A 294 6.55 -18.12 1.65
CA ASP A 294 7.02 -16.94 2.34
C ASP A 294 7.27 -15.82 1.33
N TYR A 295 6.79 -14.64 1.67
CA TYR A 295 6.96 -13.42 0.89
C TYR A 295 7.72 -12.41 1.73
N LYS A 296 8.94 -12.08 1.30
CA LYS A 296 9.67 -10.94 1.83
C LYS A 296 9.01 -9.67 1.30
N LEU A 297 8.27 -8.97 2.15
CA LEU A 297 7.58 -7.74 1.79
C LEU A 297 8.56 -6.57 1.75
N ILE A 298 9.31 -6.41 2.84
CA ILE A 298 10.28 -5.33 3.01
C ILE A 298 11.64 -5.92 3.36
N SER A 299 12.70 -5.40 2.74
CA SER A 299 14.08 -5.57 3.18
C SER A 299 14.69 -4.21 3.46
N LYS A 300 15.45 -4.07 4.54
CA LYS A 300 16.17 -2.84 4.86
C LYS A 300 17.67 -3.10 4.99
N ASP A 301 18.47 -2.28 4.32
CA ASP A 301 19.94 -2.42 4.38
C ASP A 301 20.45 -1.94 5.76
N ASN A 302 20.05 -0.73 6.15
CA ASN A 302 20.48 -0.01 7.35
C ASN A 302 19.27 0.47 8.17
N GLY A 303 19.32 0.37 9.49
CA GLY A 303 18.18 0.68 10.37
C GLY A 303 17.24 -0.52 10.57
N THR A 304 16.09 -0.28 11.20
CA THR A 304 15.10 -1.32 11.57
C THR A 304 13.69 -0.95 11.10
N ILE A 305 12.78 -1.91 11.17
CA ILE A 305 11.34 -1.77 10.92
C ILE A 305 10.64 -1.90 12.27
N ASN A 306 9.91 -0.85 12.68
CA ASN A 306 9.04 -0.92 13.84
C ASN A 306 7.64 -1.38 13.39
N PHE A 307 7.30 -2.61 13.72
CA PHE A 307 6.01 -3.24 13.42
C PHE A 307 5.69 -4.21 14.55
N GLN A 308 4.42 -4.34 14.92
CA GLN A 308 3.98 -5.36 15.86
C GLN A 308 3.62 -6.61 15.07
N ASP A 309 4.34 -7.71 15.30
CA ASP A 309 4.08 -8.97 14.63
C ASP A 309 2.60 -9.36 14.75
N ARG A 310 2.01 -9.74 13.62
CA ARG A 310 0.62 -10.16 13.54
C ARG A 310 0.56 -11.60 13.09
N SER A 311 -0.29 -12.37 13.77
CA SER A 311 -0.65 -13.73 13.42
C SER A 311 -2.15 -13.89 13.55
N THR A 312 -2.77 -14.47 12.54
CA THR A 312 -4.16 -14.88 12.62
C THR A 312 -4.22 -16.39 12.44
N GLN A 313 -5.01 -17.03 13.26
CA GLN A 313 -5.25 -18.46 13.20
C GLN A 313 -6.67 -18.72 12.73
N LYS A 314 -6.83 -19.63 11.77
CA LYS A 314 -8.12 -19.90 11.12
C LYS A 314 -9.09 -20.66 12.03
N ASP A 315 -8.55 -21.56 12.84
CA ASP A 315 -9.29 -22.45 13.74
C ASP A 315 -8.42 -22.87 14.92
N GLN A 316 -9.00 -23.42 15.99
CA GLN A 316 -8.25 -23.87 17.17
C GLN A 316 -7.63 -25.25 16.98
N VAL A 317 -6.92 -25.45 15.86
CA VAL A 317 -6.26 -26.71 15.53
C VAL A 317 -4.75 -26.53 15.58
N TYR A 318 -4.10 -27.36 16.38
CA TYR A 318 -2.67 -27.32 16.63
C TYR A 318 -2.06 -28.68 16.28
N ASN A 319 -0.99 -28.68 15.50
CA ASN A 319 -0.30 -29.91 15.07
C ASN A 319 1.12 -29.88 15.62
N ILE A 320 1.38 -30.64 16.69
CA ILE A 320 2.73 -30.81 17.23
C ILE A 320 3.50 -31.71 16.26
N ILE A 321 4.54 -31.14 15.65
CA ILE A 321 5.31 -31.80 14.59
C ILE A 321 6.67 -32.29 15.04
N ASP A 322 7.20 -31.74 16.13
CA ASP A 322 8.42 -32.18 16.80
C ASP A 322 8.51 -31.59 18.23
N LYS A 323 9.65 -31.80 18.90
CA LYS A 323 9.88 -31.34 20.27
C LYS A 323 9.95 -29.83 20.45
N ASP A 324 10.20 -29.06 19.40
CA ASP A 324 10.40 -27.61 19.46
C ASP A 324 9.37 -26.82 18.64
N HIS A 325 8.54 -27.49 17.84
CA HIS A 325 7.62 -26.84 16.92
C HIS A 325 6.20 -27.43 16.90
N TYR A 326 5.23 -26.55 16.68
CA TYR A 326 3.87 -26.90 16.31
C TYR A 326 3.39 -26.07 15.11
N GLN A 327 2.29 -26.50 14.48
CA GLN A 327 1.72 -25.86 13.31
C GLN A 327 0.23 -25.56 13.48
N TYR A 328 -0.24 -24.51 12.81
CA TYR A 328 -1.65 -24.17 12.63
C TYR A 328 -1.86 -23.56 11.25
N ASP A 329 -3.09 -23.56 10.76
CA ASP A 329 -3.44 -22.83 9.54
C ASP A 329 -3.81 -21.38 9.87
N GLY A 330 -3.24 -20.43 9.14
CA GLY A 330 -3.36 -19.01 9.46
C GLY A 330 -2.63 -18.08 8.50
N GLU A 331 -2.48 -16.84 8.93
CA GLU A 331 -1.66 -15.81 8.26
C GLU A 331 -0.71 -15.15 9.25
N THR A 332 0.46 -14.73 8.77
CA THR A 332 1.43 -14.00 9.58
C THR A 332 2.06 -12.86 8.82
N VAL A 333 2.30 -11.75 9.51
CA VAL A 333 3.21 -10.68 9.12
C VAL A 333 4.20 -10.51 10.27
N ARG A 334 5.46 -10.87 10.06
CA ARG A 334 6.46 -10.91 11.13
C ARG A 334 7.74 -10.23 10.74
N LYS A 335 8.36 -9.57 11.70
CA LYS A 335 9.71 -9.06 11.57
C LYS A 335 10.70 -10.22 11.64
N GLN A 336 11.74 -10.16 10.82
CA GLN A 336 12.83 -11.12 10.80
C GLN A 336 14.18 -10.40 10.62
N ASN A 337 15.26 -11.17 10.70
CA ASN A 337 16.62 -10.70 10.45
C ASN A 337 16.99 -9.45 11.27
N ASN A 338 16.78 -9.53 12.60
CA ASN A 338 17.01 -8.42 13.54
C ASN A 338 16.18 -7.16 13.18
N ASP A 339 14.87 -7.33 12.99
CA ASP A 339 13.92 -6.29 12.60
C ASP A 339 14.24 -5.58 11.27
N LYS A 340 15.04 -6.17 10.38
CA LYS A 340 15.36 -5.60 9.06
C LYS A 340 14.46 -6.08 7.93
N GLU A 341 13.69 -7.13 8.18
CA GLU A 341 12.84 -7.74 7.19
C GLU A 341 11.43 -7.85 7.71
N LEU A 342 10.46 -7.63 6.83
CA LEU A 342 9.07 -7.92 7.09
C LEU A 342 8.63 -9.05 6.15
N VAL A 343 8.18 -10.16 6.73
CA VAL A 343 7.85 -11.38 6.00
C VAL A 343 6.39 -11.72 6.20
N TYR A 344 5.71 -12.08 5.11
CA TYR A 344 4.34 -12.56 5.10
C TYR A 344 4.26 -14.04 4.72
N ARG A 345 3.30 -14.74 5.32
CA ARG A 345 2.92 -16.11 4.97
C ARG A 345 1.43 -16.33 5.20
N GLU A 346 0.76 -16.97 4.26
CA GLU A 346 -0.59 -17.56 4.42
C GLU A 346 -0.47 -19.09 4.34
N GLY A 347 -1.27 -19.82 5.13
CA GLY A 347 -1.34 -21.28 5.10
C GLY A 347 -0.87 -21.89 6.41
N THR A 348 -0.13 -22.99 6.33
CA THR A 348 0.42 -23.67 7.49
C THR A 348 1.58 -22.86 8.05
N ILE A 349 1.39 -22.33 9.25
CA ILE A 349 2.36 -21.57 10.03
C ILE A 349 3.04 -22.53 11.00
N THR A 350 4.36 -22.45 11.11
CA THR A 350 5.15 -23.18 12.11
C THR A 350 5.59 -22.20 13.19
N ASP A 351 5.28 -22.51 14.44
CA ASP A 351 5.70 -21.75 15.60
C ASP A 351 6.52 -22.59 16.56
N ASN A 352 7.48 -21.94 17.21
CA ASN A 352 8.27 -22.54 18.26
C ASN A 352 7.47 -22.57 19.57
N TRP A 353 7.69 -23.61 20.37
CA TRP A 353 7.28 -23.74 21.78
C TRP A 353 8.49 -24.21 22.59
N SER A 354 8.95 -23.34 23.49
CA SER A 354 10.25 -23.49 24.16
C SER A 354 10.18 -24.15 25.53
N ASP A 355 8.99 -24.22 26.13
CA ASP A 355 8.81 -24.81 27.44
C ASP A 355 8.58 -26.33 27.34
N ASN A 356 8.31 -26.93 28.50
CA ASN A 356 8.09 -28.37 28.58
C ASN A 356 6.63 -28.74 28.29
N ASP A 357 5.68 -27.81 28.22
CA ASP A 357 4.26 -28.14 28.29
C ASP A 357 3.47 -27.43 27.18
N PHE A 358 2.71 -28.16 26.36
CA PHE A 358 1.84 -27.55 25.35
C PHE A 358 0.56 -27.18 26.07
N ASP A 359 0.44 -25.92 26.50
CA ASP A 359 -0.60 -25.53 27.46
C ASP A 359 -1.37 -24.26 27.06
N SER A 360 -2.04 -23.64 28.03
CA SER A 360 -2.75 -22.36 27.84
C SER A 360 -1.93 -21.29 27.09
N SER A 361 -0.60 -21.29 27.24
CA SER A 361 0.29 -20.30 26.63
C SER A 361 0.33 -20.44 25.11
N GLU A 362 0.43 -21.68 24.59
CA GLU A 362 0.36 -22.00 23.16
C GLU A 362 -1.06 -21.82 22.63
N LEU A 363 -2.06 -22.33 23.36
CA LEU A 363 -3.46 -22.29 22.94
C LEU A 363 -3.98 -20.85 22.79
N SER A 364 -3.50 -19.93 23.61
CA SER A 364 -3.93 -18.52 23.58
C SER A 364 -2.95 -17.56 22.89
N LYS A 365 -1.81 -18.04 22.37
CA LYS A 365 -0.71 -17.21 21.84
C LYS A 365 -1.16 -16.15 20.82
N ASN A 366 -2.08 -16.52 19.93
CA ASN A 366 -2.56 -15.65 18.84
C ASN A 366 -3.85 -14.88 19.18
N LYS A 367 -4.40 -15.01 20.39
CA LYS A 367 -5.74 -14.53 20.75
C LYS A 367 -5.95 -13.03 20.49
N ALA A 368 -4.99 -12.20 20.90
CA ALA A 368 -5.08 -10.74 20.72
C ALA A 368 -5.02 -10.35 19.23
N SER A 369 -4.09 -10.94 18.48
CA SER A 369 -3.91 -10.69 17.05
C SER A 369 -5.12 -11.15 16.22
N ASN A 370 -5.69 -12.32 16.53
CA ASN A 370 -6.95 -12.80 15.96
C ASN A 370 -8.09 -11.80 16.19
N ALA A 371 -8.27 -11.33 17.42
CA ALA A 371 -9.34 -10.39 17.75
C ALA A 371 -9.16 -9.05 17.01
N ALA A 372 -7.94 -8.52 16.95
CA ALA A 372 -7.64 -7.29 16.23
C ALA A 372 -7.89 -7.40 14.72
N ALA A 373 -7.70 -8.59 14.14
CA ALA A 373 -7.98 -8.86 12.74
C ALA A 373 -9.45 -9.24 12.45
N GLY A 374 -10.32 -9.31 13.47
CA GLY A 374 -11.70 -9.79 13.31
C GLY A 374 -11.79 -11.28 12.95
N GLY A 375 -10.76 -12.06 13.30
CA GLY A 375 -10.68 -13.50 13.03
C GLY A 375 -11.50 -14.34 14.02
N VAL A 376 -11.32 -15.67 13.94
CA VAL A 376 -11.97 -16.62 14.84
C VAL A 376 -11.50 -16.37 16.29
N PRO A 377 -12.42 -16.22 17.26
CA PRO A 377 -12.04 -16.11 18.67
C PRO A 377 -11.33 -17.37 19.15
N LEU A 378 -10.20 -17.19 19.84
CA LEU A 378 -9.40 -18.27 20.41
C LEU A 378 -9.57 -18.35 21.94
N PHE A 379 -9.60 -19.57 22.45
CA PHE A 379 -9.87 -19.97 23.82
C PHE A 379 -8.88 -21.06 24.23
N ASP A 380 -8.20 -20.85 25.35
CA ASP A 380 -7.33 -21.83 25.99
C ASP A 380 -8.09 -23.01 26.61
N ASN A 381 -9.36 -22.81 26.96
CA ASN A 381 -10.14 -23.76 27.74
C ASN A 381 -11.13 -24.61 26.94
N LYS A 382 -11.46 -24.27 25.69
CA LYS A 382 -12.52 -24.98 24.96
C LYS A 382 -12.33 -25.09 23.46
N GLY A 383 -12.87 -26.16 22.88
CA GLY A 383 -12.97 -26.34 21.43
C GLY A 383 -11.62 -26.48 20.72
N ASN A 384 -10.55 -26.79 21.45
CA ASN A 384 -9.23 -26.97 20.89
C ASN A 384 -9.06 -28.39 20.34
N THR A 385 -8.31 -28.53 19.25
CA THR A 385 -7.87 -29.82 18.73
C THR A 385 -6.36 -29.84 18.65
N VAL A 386 -5.72 -30.67 19.48
CA VAL A 386 -4.26 -30.86 19.50
C VAL A 386 -3.92 -32.20 18.87
N ASN A 387 -3.25 -32.17 17.73
CA ASN A 387 -2.78 -33.34 17.00
C ASN A 387 -1.29 -33.54 17.27
N ILE A 388 -0.93 -34.69 17.83
CA ILE A 388 0.45 -35.10 18.00
C ILE A 388 0.80 -35.96 16.79
N ALA A 389 1.62 -35.41 15.89
CA ALA A 389 1.96 -36.09 14.64
C ALA A 389 2.75 -37.38 14.90
N SER A 390 2.58 -38.37 14.03
CA SER A 390 3.36 -39.61 14.10
C SER A 390 4.87 -39.40 13.96
N THR A 391 5.25 -38.28 13.35
CA THR A 391 6.62 -37.85 13.10
C THR A 391 7.21 -36.99 14.22
N ALA A 392 6.46 -36.68 15.29
CA ALA A 392 6.91 -35.75 16.32
C ALA A 392 8.09 -36.23 17.18
N GLY A 393 8.50 -37.50 17.03
CA GLY A 393 9.72 -38.03 17.63
C GLY A 393 9.57 -38.31 19.13
N ASP A 394 10.57 -37.91 19.92
CA ASP A 394 10.58 -38.09 21.37
C ASP A 394 10.18 -36.79 22.09
N LEU A 395 8.97 -36.79 22.63
CA LEU A 395 8.37 -35.75 23.47
C LEU A 395 8.28 -36.23 24.94
N SER A 396 9.08 -37.21 25.38
CA SER A 396 8.98 -37.79 26.73
C SER A 396 9.27 -36.83 27.87
N ALA A 397 9.86 -35.67 27.59
CA ALA A 397 10.00 -34.58 28.54
C ALA A 397 8.82 -33.59 28.53
N LYS A 398 7.90 -33.73 27.56
CA LYS A 398 6.85 -32.76 27.29
C LYS A 398 5.43 -33.26 27.55
N SER A 399 4.67 -32.51 28.34
CA SER A 399 3.24 -32.78 28.57
C SER A 399 2.38 -32.01 27.57
N VAL A 400 1.20 -32.54 27.23
CA VAL A 400 0.28 -31.92 26.27
C VAL A 400 -1.10 -31.78 26.87
N TYR A 401 -1.66 -30.57 26.80
CA TYR A 401 -2.99 -30.24 27.29
C TYR A 401 -3.91 -29.93 26.11
N GLY A 402 -5.06 -30.60 26.05
CA GLY A 402 -6.11 -30.30 25.08
C GLY A 402 -6.80 -28.96 25.38
N GLY A 403 -6.92 -28.60 26.65
CA GLY A 403 -7.39 -27.30 27.09
C GLY A 403 -7.03 -27.07 28.55
N MET A 404 -6.90 -25.80 28.95
CA MET A 404 -6.47 -25.46 30.29
C MET A 404 -7.14 -24.19 30.81
N ALA A 405 -7.52 -24.20 32.08
CA ALA A 405 -7.89 -23.01 32.85
C ALA A 405 -6.90 -22.81 34.01
N LEU A 406 -6.40 -21.58 34.16
CA LEU A 406 -5.45 -21.21 35.22
C LEU A 406 -6.14 -21.13 36.61
N SER A 407 -5.35 -21.10 37.68
CA SER A 407 -5.84 -21.16 39.07
C SER A 407 -6.77 -20.01 39.46
N SER A 408 -6.62 -18.85 38.83
CA SER A 408 -7.48 -17.67 39.04
C SER A 408 -8.79 -17.72 38.25
N SER A 409 -8.97 -18.67 37.34
CA SER A 409 -10.14 -18.77 36.47
C SER A 409 -11.25 -19.62 37.11
N SER A 410 -12.49 -19.25 36.84
CA SER A 410 -13.67 -20.08 37.12
C SER A 410 -14.23 -20.76 35.86
N ASP A 411 -13.48 -20.71 34.75
CA ASP A 411 -13.94 -21.20 33.46
C ASP A 411 -13.92 -22.72 33.40
N ASP A 412 -14.96 -23.28 32.79
CA ASP A 412 -15.01 -24.70 32.42
C ASP A 412 -13.96 -25.01 31.34
N VAL A 413 -13.40 -26.21 31.38
CA VAL A 413 -12.52 -26.76 30.34
C VAL A 413 -13.24 -27.88 29.61
N PHE A 414 -13.64 -27.64 28.36
CA PHE A 414 -14.57 -28.54 27.69
C PHE A 414 -14.48 -28.60 26.17
N ASP A 415 -14.98 -29.70 25.60
CA ASP A 415 -15.03 -29.95 24.16
C ASP A 415 -13.64 -29.85 23.49
N ASN A 416 -12.58 -30.14 24.23
CA ASN A 416 -11.23 -30.23 23.69
C ASN A 416 -10.92 -31.65 23.22
N THR A 417 -10.09 -31.78 22.19
CA THR A 417 -9.66 -33.06 21.63
C THR A 417 -8.15 -33.14 21.55
N VAL A 418 -7.57 -34.23 22.06
CA VAL A 418 -6.16 -34.57 21.84
C VAL A 418 -6.08 -35.83 20.99
N ASN A 419 -5.45 -35.75 19.82
CA ASN A 419 -5.21 -36.88 18.93
C ASN A 419 -3.75 -37.30 19.03
N ILE A 420 -3.50 -38.49 19.57
CA ILE A 420 -2.15 -39.08 19.66
C ILE A 420 -1.97 -39.98 18.44
N ASN A 421 -1.43 -39.43 17.35
CA ASN A 421 -1.21 -40.16 16.09
C ASN A 421 0.16 -40.84 16.03
N GLY A 422 1.03 -40.58 17.01
CA GLY A 422 2.28 -41.28 17.28
C GLY A 422 3.16 -40.45 18.23
N ALA A 423 4.46 -40.69 18.21
CA ALA A 423 5.46 -40.16 19.17
C ALA A 423 5.42 -40.80 20.57
N LYS A 424 6.47 -40.51 21.34
CA LYS A 424 6.57 -40.84 22.77
C LYS A 424 6.37 -39.57 23.57
N THR A 425 5.34 -39.46 24.40
CA THR A 425 5.02 -38.24 25.16
C THR A 425 5.12 -38.46 26.66
N LYS A 426 5.21 -37.38 27.46
CA LYS A 426 5.28 -37.48 28.93
C LYS A 426 3.91 -37.79 29.54
N GLU A 427 3.03 -36.80 29.52
CA GLU A 427 1.66 -36.84 30.06
C GLU A 427 0.71 -36.19 29.05
N ILE A 428 -0.51 -36.69 29.01
CA ILE A 428 -1.58 -36.16 28.17
C ILE A 428 -2.74 -35.78 29.06
N PHE A 429 -3.28 -34.58 28.88
CA PHE A 429 -4.49 -34.11 29.55
C PHE A 429 -5.54 -33.76 28.50
N ALA A 430 -6.69 -34.42 28.53
CA ALA A 430 -7.83 -34.04 27.68
C ALA A 430 -8.28 -32.60 27.99
N GLY A 431 -8.31 -32.26 29.28
CA GLY A 431 -8.45 -30.91 29.80
C GLY A 431 -7.91 -30.80 31.24
N ALA A 432 -7.54 -29.61 31.68
CA ALA A 432 -7.07 -29.36 33.05
C ALA A 432 -7.59 -28.03 33.60
N SER A 433 -8.22 -28.04 34.77
CA SER A 433 -8.64 -26.82 35.47
C SER A 433 -7.89 -26.67 36.78
N ARG A 434 -6.96 -25.72 36.83
CA ARG A 434 -6.31 -25.34 38.10
C ARG A 434 -7.21 -24.46 38.96
N GLY A 435 -8.23 -23.84 38.36
CA GLY A 435 -9.25 -23.02 39.00
C GLY A 435 -10.50 -23.83 39.36
N SER A 436 -11.63 -23.20 39.67
CA SER A 436 -12.83 -23.89 40.18
C SER A 436 -13.76 -24.49 39.12
N GLY A 437 -13.49 -24.29 37.84
CA GLY A 437 -14.36 -24.72 36.73
C GLY A 437 -14.45 -26.25 36.57
N ALA A 438 -15.46 -26.70 35.83
CA ALA A 438 -15.64 -28.10 35.48
C ALA A 438 -14.66 -28.53 34.38
N VAL A 439 -14.23 -29.79 34.37
CA VAL A 439 -13.45 -30.38 33.26
C VAL A 439 -14.32 -31.46 32.63
N ARG A 440 -14.90 -31.15 31.46
CA ARG A 440 -15.96 -32.00 30.90
C ARG A 440 -15.94 -32.17 29.39
N ASN A 441 -16.45 -33.31 28.92
CA ASN A 441 -16.63 -33.60 27.48
C ASN A 441 -15.36 -33.46 26.64
N ASN A 442 -14.18 -33.60 27.25
CA ASN A 442 -12.92 -33.63 26.53
C ASN A 442 -12.63 -35.05 26.04
N THR A 443 -11.94 -35.15 24.91
CA THR A 443 -11.68 -36.42 24.26
C THR A 443 -10.18 -36.62 24.05
N VAL A 444 -9.68 -37.81 24.35
CA VAL A 444 -8.37 -38.27 23.88
C VAL A 444 -8.59 -39.41 22.89
N ASN A 445 -8.03 -39.28 21.69
CA ASN A 445 -7.97 -40.36 20.70
C ASN A 445 -6.55 -40.90 20.65
N PHE A 446 -6.34 -42.09 21.21
CA PHE A 446 -5.05 -42.77 21.23
C PHE A 446 -4.94 -43.69 20.02
N ASN A 447 -4.36 -43.18 18.92
CA ASN A 447 -4.30 -43.86 17.62
C ASN A 447 -2.99 -44.63 17.42
N ALA A 448 -1.87 -44.14 17.95
CA ALA A 448 -0.57 -44.82 18.00
C ALA A 448 0.39 -44.11 18.99
N GLY A 449 1.56 -44.70 19.24
CA GLY A 449 2.63 -44.10 20.06
C GLY A 449 2.68 -44.62 21.49
N SER A 450 3.37 -43.88 22.37
CA SER A 450 3.46 -44.20 23.78
C SER A 450 3.39 -42.96 24.68
N VAL A 451 2.81 -43.11 25.85
CA VAL A 451 2.74 -42.10 26.91
C VAL A 451 3.50 -42.65 28.12
N VAL A 452 4.56 -41.97 28.54
CA VAL A 452 5.48 -42.47 29.58
C VAL A 452 4.77 -42.57 30.92
N ASN A 453 4.03 -41.52 31.29
CA ASN A 453 3.33 -41.44 32.56
C ASN A 453 1.84 -41.74 32.35
N THR A 454 0.99 -40.72 32.44
CA THR A 454 -0.45 -40.89 32.57
C THR A 454 -1.19 -40.18 31.44
N ILE A 455 -2.25 -40.81 30.95
CA ILE A 455 -3.29 -40.16 30.15
C ILE A 455 -4.44 -39.78 31.08
N HIS A 456 -4.77 -38.50 31.12
CA HIS A 456 -5.75 -37.90 32.02
C HIS A 456 -6.97 -37.40 31.25
N GLY A 457 -8.18 -37.78 31.67
CA GLY A 457 -9.42 -37.14 31.22
C GLY A 457 -9.61 -35.76 31.86
N SER A 458 -9.18 -35.62 33.11
CA SER A 458 -9.01 -34.35 33.83
C SER A 458 -7.76 -34.37 34.71
N ASP A 459 -7.28 -33.21 35.15
CA ASP A 459 -6.29 -33.13 36.22
C ASP A 459 -6.83 -33.69 37.55
N ASP A 460 -5.92 -34.16 38.41
CA ASP A 460 -6.27 -34.84 39.67
C ASP A 460 -6.99 -33.91 40.66
N ALA A 461 -6.69 -32.61 40.67
CA ALA A 461 -7.35 -31.66 41.57
C ALA A 461 -8.81 -31.42 41.15
N SER A 462 -9.09 -31.29 39.86
CA SER A 462 -10.47 -31.22 39.35
C SER A 462 -11.26 -32.49 39.64
N ASN A 463 -10.65 -33.66 39.48
CA ASN A 463 -11.32 -34.91 39.82
C ASN A 463 -11.65 -35.00 41.32
N ALA A 464 -10.71 -34.64 42.20
CA ALA A 464 -10.92 -34.64 43.65
C ALA A 464 -12.05 -33.69 44.10
N ARG A 465 -12.32 -32.63 43.34
CA ARG A 465 -13.42 -31.69 43.59
C ARG A 465 -14.79 -32.18 43.08
N GLY A 466 -14.84 -33.29 42.34
CA GLY A 466 -16.06 -33.77 41.70
C GLY A 466 -16.40 -33.04 40.39
N ASN A 467 -15.45 -32.32 39.82
CA ASN A 467 -15.64 -31.47 38.63
C ASN A 467 -15.38 -32.21 37.30
N ASN A 468 -15.10 -33.52 37.34
CA ASN A 468 -14.71 -34.34 36.18
C ASN A 468 -15.91 -35.12 35.61
N GLN A 469 -16.36 -34.78 34.39
CA GLN A 469 -17.59 -35.37 33.82
C GLN A 469 -17.54 -35.55 32.29
N GLY A 470 -18.01 -36.69 31.77
CA GLY A 470 -18.14 -36.93 30.33
C GLY A 470 -16.82 -36.98 29.53
N ASN A 471 -15.65 -37.01 30.18
CA ASN A 471 -14.38 -37.11 29.47
C ASN A 471 -14.19 -38.54 28.92
N THR A 472 -13.71 -38.65 27.68
CA THR A 472 -13.69 -39.91 26.93
C THR A 472 -12.28 -40.25 26.44
N LEU A 473 -11.87 -41.52 26.60
CA LEU A 473 -10.64 -42.06 25.99
C LEU A 473 -10.98 -43.09 24.92
N ASN A 474 -10.74 -42.75 23.66
CA ASN A 474 -10.85 -43.70 22.55
C ASN A 474 -9.50 -44.32 22.26
N VAL A 475 -9.37 -45.63 22.44
CA VAL A 475 -8.17 -46.39 22.03
C VAL A 475 -8.45 -47.06 20.68
N ASN A 476 -7.94 -46.44 19.62
CA ASN A 476 -8.24 -46.84 18.25
C ASN A 476 -7.17 -47.81 17.71
N ASN A 477 -7.41 -48.40 16.54
CA ASN A 477 -6.44 -49.22 15.79
C ASN A 477 -5.84 -50.36 16.65
N ALA A 478 -6.64 -51.37 16.99
CA ALA A 478 -6.24 -52.48 17.87
C ALA A 478 -5.03 -53.29 17.37
N SER A 479 -4.65 -53.19 16.09
CA SER A 479 -3.50 -53.90 15.52
C SER A 479 -2.13 -53.28 15.86
N THR A 480 -2.09 -52.06 16.39
CA THR A 480 -0.84 -51.42 16.84
C THR A 480 -0.79 -51.33 18.36
N GLN A 481 0.26 -51.89 18.96
CA GLN A 481 0.46 -51.78 20.41
C GLN A 481 0.64 -50.31 20.80
N LYS A 482 -0.07 -49.91 21.84
CA LYS A 482 -0.01 -48.59 22.47
C LYS A 482 0.36 -48.79 23.92
N THR A 483 1.29 -47.99 24.41
CA THR A 483 1.76 -48.10 25.79
C THR A 483 1.45 -46.80 26.52
N ALA A 484 0.76 -46.90 27.65
CA ALA A 484 0.61 -45.81 28.62
C ALA A 484 1.03 -46.34 29.99
N GLY A 485 1.72 -45.53 30.80
CA GLY A 485 2.05 -45.90 32.17
C GLY A 485 0.80 -46.04 33.05
N ASN A 486 -0.15 -45.10 32.93
CA ASN A 486 -1.43 -45.12 33.62
C ASN A 486 -2.53 -44.40 32.82
N ILE A 487 -3.79 -44.66 33.15
CA ILE A 487 -4.97 -43.96 32.63
C ILE A 487 -5.84 -43.53 33.81
N LYS A 488 -6.19 -42.25 33.89
CA LYS A 488 -6.96 -41.69 35.01
C LYS A 488 -8.04 -40.71 34.56
N ASN A 489 -9.05 -40.56 35.42
CA ASN A 489 -10.04 -39.47 35.37
C ASN A 489 -10.84 -39.40 34.06
N PHE A 490 -11.09 -40.54 33.41
CA PHE A 490 -12.07 -40.64 32.32
C PHE A 490 -13.40 -41.16 32.85
N ASN A 491 -14.47 -40.80 32.17
CA ASN A 491 -15.83 -41.24 32.49
C ASN A 491 -16.33 -42.30 31.50
N ASN A 492 -15.81 -42.30 30.26
CA ASN A 492 -16.21 -43.20 29.18
C ASN A 492 -15.01 -43.82 28.45
#